data_AF-A0A3D4EAV6-F1
#
_entry.id   AF-A0A3D4EAV6-F1
#
_cell.length_a   1.000
_cell.length_b   1.000
_cell.length_c   1.000
_cell.angle_alpha   90.00
_cell.angle_beta   90.00
_cell.angle_gamma   90.00
#
_symmetry.space_group_name_H-M   'P 1'
#
loop_
_entity.id
_entity.type
_entity.pdbx_description
1 polymer ?
#
loop_
_entity_poly.entity_id
_entity_poly.type
_entity_poly.pdbx_seq_one_letter_code
_entity_poly.pdbx_strand_id
1 'polypeptide(L)'
;MVKKNAVKIFGEDRIRTVWDEELEKWFFSIVDVVAVLTDSVNPQTYWRVLKKRLKDEGNETVTNCNGLKMLAPDGRMRVTDVADTEQLLRIVQSIPSPKAEPFKIKSNHP
;
A
#
# COMPACT_ATOMS: atom_id res chain seq x y z
N MET A 1 14.19 4.98 21.01
CA MET A 1 15.23 5.05 19.95
C MET A 1 14.83 3.97 18.95
N VAL A 2 14.59 4.15 17.65
CA VAL A 2 14.76 5.24 16.67
C VAL A 2 13.50 5.24 15.78
N LYS A 3 12.80 6.37 15.61
CA LYS A 3 11.73 6.49 14.59
C LYS A 3 12.37 6.48 13.20
N LYS A 4 12.67 5.30 12.65
CA LYS A 4 13.08 5.14 11.24
C LYS A 4 11.85 5.23 10.35
N ASN A 5 11.26 6.43 10.27
CA ASN A 5 10.36 6.77 9.19
C ASN A 5 11.24 6.95 7.95
N ALA A 6 11.43 5.89 7.18
CA ALA A 6 12.09 5.98 5.89
C ALA A 6 11.06 6.42 4.84
N VAL A 7 11.49 7.22 3.88
CA VAL A 7 10.72 7.49 2.67
C VAL A 7 11.48 6.79 1.56
N LYS A 8 10.85 5.80 0.91
CA LYS A 8 11.40 5.19 -0.30
C LYS A 8 10.80 5.89 -1.51
N ILE A 9 11.67 6.21 -2.47
CA ILE A 9 11.31 6.91 -3.71
C ILE A 9 10.91 5.84 -4.73
N PHE A 10 9.68 5.91 -5.23
CA PHE A 10 9.22 5.13 -6.38
C PHE A 10 8.94 6.10 -7.53
N GLY A 11 9.90 6.25 -8.45
CA GLY A 11 9.82 7.30 -9.47
C GLY A 11 10.05 8.70 -8.88
N GLU A 12 9.16 9.65 -9.14
CA GLU A 12 9.19 11.00 -8.51
C GLU A 12 8.37 11.06 -7.21
N ASP A 13 7.59 10.02 -6.92
CA ASP A 13 6.62 9.98 -5.84
C ASP A 13 7.17 9.32 -4.56
N ARG A 14 6.74 9.86 -3.42
CA ARG A 14 7.19 9.45 -2.08
C ARG A 14 6.19 8.48 -1.46
N ILE A 15 6.64 7.27 -1.12
CA ILE A 15 5.85 6.30 -0.35
C ILE A 15 6.27 6.36 1.12
N ARG A 16 5.30 6.62 2.01
CA ARG A 16 5.54 6.61 3.46
C ARG A 16 5.74 5.18 3.94
N THR A 17 6.82 4.96 4.69
CA THR A 17 7.11 3.68 5.31
C THR A 17 7.45 3.82 6.79
N VAL A 18 7.18 2.76 7.55
CA VAL A 18 7.52 2.65 8.96
C VAL A 18 8.13 1.28 9.22
N TRP A 19 9.21 1.25 9.98
CA TRP A 19 9.80 0.03 10.50
C TRP A 19 9.13 -0.33 11.82
N ASP A 20 8.67 -1.56 11.94
CA ASP A 20 8.17 -2.13 13.19
C ASP A 20 9.27 -3.01 13.79
N GLU A 21 9.77 -2.62 14.96
CA GLU A 21 10.85 -3.32 15.65
C GLU A 21 10.40 -4.64 16.28
N GLU A 22 9.12 -4.78 16.65
CA GLU A 22 8.60 -6.00 17.30
C GLU A 22 8.36 -7.11 16.28
N LEU A 23 7.86 -6.73 15.09
CA LEU A 23 7.60 -7.66 14.01
C LEU A 23 8.79 -7.82 13.04
N GLU A 24 9.83 -7.01 13.21
CA GLU A 24 10.99 -6.89 12.30
C GLU A 24 10.56 -6.72 10.83
N LYS A 25 9.54 -5.87 10.60
CA LYS A 25 8.90 -5.70 9.29
C LYS A 25 8.80 -4.23 8.88
N TRP A 26 8.86 -4.03 7.57
CA TRP A 26 8.50 -2.76 6.95
C TRP A 26 7.02 -2.73 6.62
N PHE A 27 6.36 -1.64 7.01
CA PHE A 27 4.99 -1.30 6.62
C PHE A 27 4.98 -0.10 5.69
N PHE A 28 4.11 -0.15 4.68
CA PHE A 28 3.99 0.83 3.61
C PHE A 28 2.58 1.41 3.61
N SER A 29 2.44 2.72 3.38
CA SER A 29 1.12 3.33 3.17
C SER A 29 0.50 2.81 1.88
N ILE A 30 -0.65 2.15 2.00
CA ILE A 30 -1.36 1.59 0.84
C ILE A 30 -1.87 2.72 -0.06
N VAL A 31 -2.36 3.82 0.54
CA VAL A 31 -2.88 4.97 -0.21
C VAL A 31 -1.78 5.62 -1.07
N ASP A 32 -0.55 5.72 -0.55
CA ASP A 32 0.57 6.27 -1.32
C ASP A 32 0.93 5.34 -2.48
N VAL A 33 0.98 4.03 -2.25
CA VAL A 33 1.24 3.04 -3.31
C VAL A 33 0.14 3.09 -4.39
N VAL A 34 -1.12 3.18 -3.98
CA VAL A 34 -2.24 3.36 -4.91
C VAL A 34 -2.06 4.64 -5.72
N ALA A 35 -1.66 5.75 -5.10
CA ALA A 35 -1.42 7.00 -5.82
C ALA A 35 -0.37 6.82 -6.93
N VAL A 36 0.79 6.26 -6.58
CA VAL A 36 1.89 6.01 -7.53
C VAL A 36 1.47 5.09 -8.67
N LEU A 37 0.73 4.02 -8.34
CA LEU A 37 0.37 3.00 -9.32
C LEU A 37 -0.83 3.38 -10.17
N THR A 38 -1.67 4.35 -9.77
CA THR A 38 -2.94 4.62 -10.48
C THR A 38 -3.07 6.04 -11.01
N ASP A 39 -2.17 6.95 -10.63
CA ASP A 39 -2.30 8.40 -10.89
C ASP A 39 -3.65 8.97 -10.46
N SER A 40 -4.32 8.31 -9.50
CA SER A 40 -5.65 8.71 -9.06
C SER A 40 -5.58 10.07 -8.36
N VAL A 41 -6.47 10.98 -8.76
CA VAL A 41 -6.66 12.27 -8.08
C VAL A 41 -7.17 12.09 -6.64
N ASN A 42 -7.80 10.95 -6.35
CA ASN A 42 -8.30 10.61 -5.01
C ASN A 42 -7.94 9.14 -4.64
N PRO A 43 -6.67 8.88 -4.31
CA PRO A 43 -6.18 7.52 -4.05
C PRO A 43 -6.82 6.90 -2.81
N GLN A 44 -7.27 7.72 -1.86
CA GLN A 44 -7.98 7.25 -0.67
C GLN A 44 -9.37 6.67 -1.02
N THR A 45 -10.10 7.33 -1.92
CA THR A 45 -11.38 6.82 -2.42
C THR A 45 -11.18 5.58 -3.27
N TYR A 46 -10.16 5.59 -4.13
CA TYR A 46 -9.77 4.42 -4.92
C TYR A 46 -9.53 3.22 -4.01
N TRP A 47 -8.68 3.39 -2.99
CA TRP A 47 -8.38 2.33 -2.02
C TRP A 47 -9.64 1.82 -1.32
N ARG A 48 -10.53 2.71 -0.88
CA ARG A 48 -11.80 2.31 -0.24
C ARG A 48 -12.65 1.41 -1.15
N VAL A 49 -12.75 1.74 -2.43
CA VAL A 49 -13.50 0.95 -3.42
C VAL A 49 -12.81 -0.39 -3.68
N LEU A 50 -11.49 -0.39 -3.88
CA LEU A 50 -10.70 -1.61 -4.07
C LEU A 50 -10.82 -2.56 -2.87
N LYS A 51 -10.66 -2.04 -1.65
CA LYS A 51 -10.80 -2.80 -0.40
C LYS A 51 -12.18 -3.43 -0.27
N LYS A 52 -13.24 -2.69 -0.64
CA LYS A 52 -14.61 -3.21 -0.67
C LYS A 52 -14.73 -4.38 -1.65
N ARG A 53 -14.27 -4.20 -2.90
CA ARG A 53 -14.32 -5.23 -3.93
C ARG A 53 -13.59 -6.50 -3.49
N LEU A 54 -12.39 -6.37 -2.94
CA LEU A 54 -11.59 -7.50 -2.46
C LEU A 54 -12.26 -8.25 -1.29
N LYS A 55 -12.94 -7.51 -0.40
CA LYS A 55 -13.74 -8.12 0.66
C LYS A 55 -14.95 -8.88 0.10
N ASP A 56 -15.64 -8.29 -0.88
CA ASP A 56 -16.80 -8.90 -1.53
C ASP A 56 -16.39 -10.17 -2.33
N GLU A 57 -15.16 -10.22 -2.85
CA GLU A 57 -14.54 -11.39 -3.52
C GLU A 57 -14.04 -12.47 -2.53
N GLY A 58 -14.17 -12.27 -1.21
CA GLY A 58 -13.72 -13.23 -0.19
C GLY A 58 -12.21 -13.23 0.06
N ASN A 59 -11.50 -12.18 -0.35
CA ASN A 59 -10.05 -12.09 -0.17
C ASN A 59 -9.71 -11.58 1.24
N GLU A 60 -9.68 -12.50 2.20
CA GLU A 60 -9.43 -12.20 3.62
C GLU A 60 -8.01 -11.65 3.88
N THR A 61 -7.06 -11.97 2.99
CA THR A 61 -5.66 -11.55 3.13
C THR A 61 -5.46 -10.04 2.98
N VAL A 62 -6.44 -9.36 2.36
CA VAL A 62 -6.40 -7.90 2.12
C VAL A 62 -7.23 -7.10 3.12
N THR A 63 -8.05 -7.78 3.91
CA THR A 63 -8.93 -7.11 4.89
C THR A 63 -8.26 -6.79 6.22
N ASN A 64 -7.12 -7.42 6.53
CA ASN A 64 -6.39 -7.20 7.78
C ASN A 64 -5.24 -6.19 7.63
N CYS A 65 -5.53 -5.05 7.00
CA CYS A 65 -4.57 -3.94 6.96
C CYS A 65 -4.49 -3.30 8.34
N ASN A 66 -3.28 -3.17 8.88
CA ASN A 66 -3.08 -2.47 10.14
C ASN A 66 -3.26 -0.97 9.92
N GLY A 67 -3.96 -0.29 10.82
CA GLY A 67 -4.04 1.17 10.82
C GLY A 67 -2.88 1.76 11.62
N LEU A 68 -1.85 2.31 10.96
CA LEU A 68 -0.73 2.96 11.64
C LEU A 68 -0.79 4.48 11.50
N LYS A 69 -0.36 5.19 12.55
CA LYS A 69 -0.20 6.65 12.51
C LYS A 69 1.04 7.00 11.69
N MET A 70 0.84 7.61 10.54
CA MET A 70 1.91 8.13 9.68
C MET A 70 1.80 9.66 9.55
N LEU A 71 2.92 10.32 9.30
CA LEU A 71 2.96 11.75 8.99
C LEU A 71 2.35 11.95 7.59
N ALA A 72 1.27 12.72 7.48
CA ALA A 72 0.67 13.06 6.20
C ALA A 72 1.41 14.26 5.54
N PRO A 73 1.20 14.51 4.23
CA PRO A 73 1.84 15.61 3.52
C PRO A 73 1.56 17.00 4.12
N ASP A 74 0.43 17.15 4.84
CA ASP A 74 0.05 18.37 5.57
C ASP A 74 0.82 18.57 6.89
N GLY A 75 1.77 17.69 7.22
CA GLY A 75 2.54 17.72 8.46
C GLY A 75 1.80 17.18 9.68
N ARG A 76 0.59 16.60 9.53
CA ARG A 76 -0.18 16.06 10.65
C ARG A 76 -0.10 14.53 10.70
N MET A 77 -0.09 13.96 11.91
CA MET A 77 -0.18 12.51 12.09
C MET A 77 -1.60 12.02 11.80
N ARG A 78 -1.76 11.08 10.89
CA ARG A 78 -3.06 10.47 10.54
C ARG A 78 -2.94 8.96 10.57
N VAL A 79 -4.01 8.29 10.98
CA VAL A 79 -4.12 6.84 10.81
C VAL A 79 -4.32 6.57 9.32
N THR A 80 -3.53 5.66 8.77
CA THR A 80 -3.65 5.20 7.39
C THR A 80 -3.53 3.68 7.36
N ASP A 81 -4.23 3.05 6.42
CA ASP A 81 -4.08 1.62 6.19
C ASP A 81 -2.67 1.36 5.65
N VAL A 82 -1.97 0.44 6.32
CA VAL A 82 -0.65 -0.02 5.93
C VAL A 82 -0.64 -1.51 5.62
N ALA A 83 0.31 -1.92 4.81
CA ALA A 83 0.58 -3.30 4.47
C ALA A 83 2.07 -3.60 4.62
N ASP A 84 2.42 -4.81 5.05
CA ASP A 84 3.78 -5.31 4.88
C ASP A 84 4.06 -5.69 3.41
N THR A 85 5.29 -6.12 3.10
CA THR A 85 5.69 -6.43 1.71
C THR A 85 4.78 -7.47 1.06
N GLU A 86 4.41 -8.54 1.77
CA GLU A 86 3.61 -9.64 1.21
C GLU A 86 2.17 -9.19 0.96
N GLN A 87 1.58 -8.51 1.93
CA GLN A 87 0.25 -7.93 1.80
C GLN A 87 0.21 -6.90 0.66
N LEU A 88 1.25 -6.08 0.55
CA LEU A 88 1.32 -5.05 -0.49
C LEU A 88 1.39 -5.67 -1.88
N LEU A 89 2.24 -6.68 -2.08
CA LEU A 89 2.34 -7.36 -3.38
C LEU A 89 0.99 -7.97 -3.81
N ARG A 90 0.22 -8.53 -2.87
CA ARG A 90 -1.14 -9.03 -3.13
C ARG A 90 -2.11 -7.92 -3.54
N ILE A 91 -2.10 -6.79 -2.84
CA ILE A 91 -2.91 -5.61 -3.20
C ILE A 91 -2.57 -5.16 -4.61
N VAL A 92 -1.26 -5.07 -4.92
CA VAL A 92 -0.77 -4.62 -6.24
C VAL A 92 -1.24 -5.54 -7.36
N GLN A 93 -1.35 -6.86 -7.12
CA GLN A 93 -1.93 -7.79 -8.11
C GLN A 93 -3.34 -7.38 -8.54
N SER A 94 -4.12 -6.82 -7.61
CA SER A 94 -5.53 -6.48 -7.81
C SER A 94 -5.76 -5.07 -8.38
N ILE A 95 -4.69 -4.29 -8.61
CA ILE A 95 -4.79 -2.94 -9.19
C ILE A 95 -4.80 -3.06 -10.72
N PRO A 96 -5.89 -2.69 -11.41
CA PRO A 96 -5.95 -2.63 -12.87
C PRO A 96 -5.23 -1.37 -13.39
N SER A 97 -3.90 -1.36 -13.36
CA SER A 97 -3.07 -0.28 -13.90
C SER A 97 -1.84 -0.82 -14.65
N PRO A 98 -1.46 -0.23 -15.80
CA PRO A 98 -0.20 -0.52 -16.48
C PRO A 98 1.03 -0.43 -15.56
N LYS A 99 1.01 0.50 -14.59
CA LYS A 99 2.12 0.67 -13.62
C LYS A 99 2.22 -0.48 -12.61
N ALA A 100 1.12 -1.20 -12.40
CA ALA A 100 1.09 -2.38 -11.53
C ALA A 100 1.53 -3.66 -12.27
N GLU A 101 1.49 -3.69 -13.60
CA GLU A 101 1.83 -4.87 -14.42
C GLU A 101 3.23 -5.45 -14.16
N PRO A 102 4.31 -4.67 -13.96
CA PRO A 102 5.63 -5.23 -13.66
C PRO A 102 5.68 -6.05 -12.37
N PHE A 103 4.74 -5.80 -11.46
CA PHE A 103 4.64 -6.49 -10.18
C PHE A 103 3.67 -7.66 -10.25
N LYS A 104 2.88 -7.79 -11.33
CA LYS A 104 1.94 -8.89 -11.48
C LYS A 104 2.69 -10.17 -11.80
N ILE A 105 2.35 -11.25 -11.10
CA ILE A 105 2.88 -12.57 -11.43
C ILE A 105 2.33 -12.91 -12.81
N LYS A 106 3.18 -12.86 -13.84
CA LYS A 106 2.83 -13.43 -15.13
C LYS A 106 2.76 -14.94 -14.91
N SER A 107 1.54 -15.47 -14.83
CA SER A 107 1.31 -16.89 -14.96
C SER A 107 1.76 -17.27 -16.37
N ASN A 108 3.03 -17.68 -16.52
CA ASN A 108 3.45 -18.45 -17.68
C ASN A 108 2.65 -19.77 -17.59
N HIS A 109 1.47 -19.79 -18.23
CA HIS A 109 0.87 -21.05 -18.60
C HIS A 109 1.66 -21.55 -19.83
N PRO A 110 2.27 -22.74 -19.76
CA PRO A 110 2.82 -23.39 -20.95
C PRO A 110 1.72 -23.70 -21.97
#